data_AF-A0A352SYU4-F1
#
_entry.id   AF-A0A352SYU4-F1
#
_cell.length_a   1.000
_cell.length_b   1.000
_cell.length_c   1.000
_cell.angle_alpha   90.00
_cell.angle_beta   90.00
_cell.angle_gamma   90.00
#
_symmetry.space_group_name_H-M   'P 1'
#
loop_
_entity.id
_entity.type
_entity.pdbx_description
1 polymer ?
#
loop_
_entity_poly.entity_id
_entity_poly.type
_entity_poly.pdbx_seq_one_letter_code
_entity_poly.pdbx_strand_id
1 'polypeptide(L)'
;MNNKIRVILLSLILMIVVSLLYFLVDITPAFIVSHIFSIIAISAIMITLLMFGKGDNKVPQAYALVVNAWIYTIVSIVFSLIACFINMNVKWAIIIHIVILTVFVIRFTALIAGSEYIAKLDIKNNKRKVFEDGKKNYWK
;
A
#
# COMPACT_ATOMS: atom_id res chain seq x y z
N MET A 1 -21.07 1.61 9.17
CA MET A 1 -19.94 0.69 9.44
C MET A 1 -18.68 1.53 9.62
N ASN A 2 -17.95 1.37 10.73
CA ASN A 2 -16.75 2.18 11.02
C ASN A 2 -15.72 2.00 9.88
N ASN A 3 -15.08 3.07 9.39
CA ASN A 3 -14.17 3.01 8.23
C ASN A 3 -13.09 1.93 8.39
N LYS A 4 -12.64 1.67 9.63
CA LYS A 4 -11.71 0.58 9.97
C LYS A 4 -12.25 -0.81 9.67
N ILE A 5 -13.52 -1.07 9.99
CA ILE A 5 -14.19 -2.35 9.72
C ILE A 5 -14.27 -2.58 8.21
N ARG A 6 -14.53 -1.51 7.43
CA ARG A 6 -14.55 -1.57 5.96
C ARG A 6 -13.17 -1.89 5.38
N VAL A 7 -12.11 -1.30 5.92
CA VAL A 7 -10.72 -1.59 5.50
C VAL A 7 -10.35 -3.04 5.81
N ILE A 8 -10.66 -3.52 7.03
CA ILE A 8 -10.38 -4.91 7.43
C ILE A 8 -11.14 -5.90 6.54
N LEU A 9 -12.43 -5.65 6.27
CA LEU A 9 -13.23 -6.48 5.36
C LEU A 9 -12.67 -6.51 3.93
N LEU A 10 -12.25 -5.36 3.39
CA LEU A 10 -11.62 -5.28 2.08
C LEU A 10 -10.32 -6.09 2.01
N SER A 11 -9.47 -6.00 3.03
CA SER A 11 -8.23 -6.78 3.12
C SER A 11 -8.53 -8.29 3.17
N LEU A 12 -9.54 -8.70 3.94
CA LEU A 12 -10.00 -10.09 4.01
C LEU A 12 -10.48 -10.60 2.66
N ILE A 13 -11.30 -9.81 1.94
CA ILE A 13 -11.76 -10.15 0.59
C ILE A 13 -10.57 -10.31 -0.36
N LEU A 14 -9.60 -9.39 -0.31
CA LEU A 14 -8.38 -9.47 -1.11
C LEU A 14 -7.56 -10.72 -0.81
N MET A 15 -7.42 -11.11 0.45
CA MET A 15 -6.75 -12.36 0.82
C MET A 15 -7.47 -13.57 0.23
N ILE A 16 -8.81 -13.62 0.33
CA ILE A 16 -9.61 -14.69 -0.27
C ILE A 16 -9.40 -14.74 -1.80
N VAL A 17 -9.46 -13.60 -2.48
CA VAL A 17 -9.25 -13.51 -3.94
C VAL A 17 -7.86 -14.00 -4.33
N VAL A 18 -6.82 -13.61 -3.60
CA VAL A 18 -5.45 -14.10 -3.87
C VAL A 18 -5.33 -15.60 -3.57
N SER A 19 -6.06 -16.14 -2.58
CA SER A 19 -6.12 -17.58 -2.33
C SER A 19 -6.90 -18.34 -3.40
N LEU A 20 -7.81 -17.71 -4.15
CA LEU A 20 -8.47 -18.36 -5.29
C LEU A 20 -7.50 -18.71 -6.43
N LEU A 21 -6.30 -18.11 -6.46
CA LEU A 21 -5.27 -18.47 -7.44
C LEU A 21 -4.83 -19.93 -7.32
N TYR A 22 -5.00 -20.57 -6.15
CA TYR A 22 -4.73 -22.01 -5.97
C TYR A 22 -5.62 -22.92 -6.84
N PHE A 23 -6.77 -22.42 -7.32
CA PHE A 23 -7.65 -23.18 -8.21
C PHE A 23 -7.26 -23.05 -9.69
N LEU A 24 -6.45 -22.05 -10.05
CA LEU A 24 -6.15 -21.71 -11.44
C LEU A 24 -4.72 -22.08 -11.84
N VAL A 25 -3.84 -22.34 -10.86
CA VAL A 25 -2.41 -22.50 -11.07
C VAL A 25 -1.88 -23.69 -10.29
N ASP A 26 -0.95 -24.43 -10.89
CA ASP A 26 -0.30 -25.56 -10.24
C ASP A 26 0.41 -25.14 -8.94
N ILE A 27 0.19 -25.94 -7.89
CA ILE A 27 0.74 -25.67 -6.56
C ILE A 27 2.22 -26.05 -6.53
N THR A 28 3.06 -25.10 -6.91
CA THR A 28 4.53 -25.24 -6.83
C THR A 28 5.09 -24.59 -5.56
N PRO A 29 6.29 -24.98 -5.08
CA PRO A 29 6.93 -24.29 -3.97
C PRO A 29 7.15 -22.79 -4.21
N ALA A 30 7.42 -22.39 -5.47
CA ALA A 30 7.54 -20.97 -5.85
C ALA A 30 6.20 -20.23 -5.73
N PHE A 31 5.10 -20.88 -6.09
CA PHE A 31 3.75 -20.35 -5.89
C PHE A 31 3.44 -20.08 -4.42
N ILE A 32 3.74 -21.03 -3.54
CA ILE A 32 3.51 -20.92 -2.10
C ILE A 32 4.28 -19.72 -1.51
N VAL A 33 5.57 -19.58 -1.87
CA VAL A 33 6.38 -18.44 -1.44
C VAL A 33 5.76 -17.12 -1.90
N SER A 34 5.39 -17.06 -3.17
CA SER A 34 4.83 -15.85 -3.77
C SER A 34 3.47 -15.47 -3.15
N HIS A 35 2.67 -16.46 -2.77
CA HIS A 35 1.43 -16.27 -2.02
C HIS A 35 1.68 -15.68 -0.62
N ILE A 36 2.67 -16.20 0.11
CA ILE A 36 3.06 -15.68 1.43
C ILE A 36 3.46 -14.20 1.33
N PHE A 37 4.30 -13.84 0.37
CA PHE A 37 4.70 -12.44 0.16
C PHE A 37 3.52 -11.54 -0.22
N SER A 38 2.55 -12.06 -0.98
CA SER A 38 1.31 -11.35 -1.31
C SER A 38 0.44 -11.07 -0.07
N ILE A 39 0.36 -12.02 0.87
CA ILE A 39 -0.35 -11.82 2.15
C ILE A 39 0.37 -10.77 3.02
N ILE A 40 1.70 -10.84 3.09
CA ILE A 40 2.52 -9.85 3.81
C ILE A 40 2.28 -8.46 3.21
N ALA A 41 2.20 -8.36 1.88
CA ALA A 41 1.88 -7.12 1.19
C ALA A 41 0.51 -6.58 1.60
N ILE A 42 -0.55 -7.37 1.48
CA ILE A 42 -1.91 -6.96 1.86
C ILE A 42 -1.96 -6.50 3.32
N SER A 43 -1.29 -7.21 4.22
CA SER A 43 -1.22 -6.86 5.64
C SER A 43 -0.52 -5.52 5.88
N ALA A 44 0.60 -5.26 5.21
CA ALA A 44 1.31 -3.98 5.30
C ALA A 44 0.45 -2.80 4.81
N ILE A 45 -0.33 -3.01 3.74
CA ILE A 45 -1.28 -2.01 3.21
C ILE A 45 -2.39 -1.74 4.23
N MET A 46 -2.94 -2.79 4.83
CA MET A 46 -3.99 -2.65 5.84
C MET A 46 -3.51 -1.83 7.04
N ILE A 47 -2.30 -2.12 7.56
CA ILE A 47 -1.71 -1.36 8.67
C ILE A 47 -1.55 0.11 8.28
N THR A 48 -1.04 0.38 7.07
CA THR A 48 -0.90 1.74 6.55
C THR A 48 -2.26 2.46 6.50
N LEU A 49 -3.29 1.83 5.94
CA LEU A 49 -4.64 2.38 5.86
C LEU A 49 -5.25 2.67 7.24
N LEU A 50 -5.01 1.79 8.22
CA LEU A 50 -5.51 1.94 9.59
C LEU A 50 -4.79 3.06 10.36
N MET A 51 -3.49 3.24 10.15
CA MET A 51 -2.70 4.31 10.78
C MET A 51 -3.03 5.67 10.17
N PHE A 52 -3.05 5.79 8.85
CA PHE A 52 -3.21 7.07 8.16
C PHE A 52 -4.67 7.46 7.87
N GLY A 53 -5.61 6.52 7.98
CA GLY A 53 -7.05 6.80 7.85
C GLY A 53 -7.71 7.41 9.09
N LYS A 54 -6.93 7.70 10.15
CA LYS A 54 -7.44 8.07 11.49
C LYS A 54 -7.46 9.59 11.78
N GLY A 55 -7.13 10.44 10.81
CA GLY A 55 -7.18 11.89 10.96
C GLY A 55 -8.07 12.55 9.90
N ASP A 56 -8.47 13.79 10.14
CA ASP A 56 -9.12 14.73 9.20
C ASP A 56 -8.19 15.13 8.02
N ASN A 57 -7.47 14.13 7.52
CA ASN A 57 -6.40 14.27 6.57
C ASN A 57 -7.03 14.27 5.18
N LYS A 58 -7.58 15.42 4.79
CA LYS A 58 -7.83 15.80 3.38
C LYS A 58 -6.53 15.95 2.58
N VAL A 59 -5.55 15.07 2.80
CA VAL A 59 -4.17 15.29 2.37
C VAL A 59 -3.80 14.31 1.25
N PRO A 60 -3.28 14.80 0.10
CA PRO A 60 -2.80 13.96 -1.00
C PRO A 60 -1.78 12.87 -0.59
N GLN A 61 -1.19 12.98 0.59
CA GLN A 61 -0.24 12.03 1.17
C GLN A 61 -0.87 10.69 1.54
N ALA A 62 -2.08 10.68 2.12
CA ALA A 62 -2.77 9.42 2.41
C ALA A 62 -3.05 8.67 1.11
N TYR A 63 -3.50 9.39 0.07
CA TYR A 63 -3.69 8.85 -1.26
C TYR A 63 -2.39 8.29 -1.86
N ALA A 64 -1.26 9.01 -1.76
CA ALA A 64 0.03 8.53 -2.25
C ALA A 64 0.49 7.23 -1.58
N LEU A 65 0.28 7.09 -0.26
CA LEU A 65 0.58 5.85 0.47
C LEU A 65 -0.32 4.70 0.02
N VAL A 66 -1.62 4.95 -0.17
CA VAL A 66 -2.56 3.95 -0.70
C VAL A 66 -2.20 3.52 -2.11
N VAL A 67 -1.83 4.46 -2.98
CA VAL A 67 -1.41 4.16 -4.36
C VAL A 67 -0.12 3.34 -4.36
N ASN A 68 0.89 3.72 -3.56
CA ASN A 68 2.14 2.97 -3.47
C ASN A 68 1.91 1.52 -2.97
N ALA A 69 1.02 1.37 -2.00
CA ALA A 69 0.51 0.09 -1.52
C ALA A 69 -0.11 -0.74 -2.66
N TRP A 70 -1.05 -0.17 -3.42
CA TRP A 70 -1.67 -0.86 -4.57
C TRP A 70 -0.65 -1.30 -5.62
N ILE A 71 0.30 -0.43 -5.98
CA ILE A 71 1.35 -0.76 -6.96
C ILE A 71 2.17 -1.94 -6.44
N TYR A 72 2.53 -1.98 -5.15
CA TYR A 72 3.27 -3.10 -4.56
C TYR A 72 2.53 -4.44 -4.68
N THR A 73 1.22 -4.44 -4.36
CA THR A 73 0.40 -5.66 -4.47
C THR A 73 0.30 -6.12 -5.92
N ILE A 74 0.04 -5.22 -6.87
CA ILE A 74 -0.06 -5.57 -8.28
C ILE A 74 1.27 -6.13 -8.79
N VAL A 75 2.39 -5.46 -8.50
CA VAL A 75 3.73 -5.93 -8.90
C VAL A 75 4.03 -7.31 -8.30
N SER A 76 3.72 -7.51 -7.02
CA SER A 76 3.92 -8.81 -6.36
C SER A 76 3.07 -9.91 -6.99
N ILE A 77 1.78 -9.66 -7.24
CA ILE A 77 0.88 -10.65 -7.87
C ILE A 77 1.34 -10.99 -9.30
N VAL A 78 1.66 -9.97 -10.11
CA VAL A 78 2.13 -10.18 -11.48
C VAL A 78 3.42 -11.00 -11.50
N PHE A 79 4.37 -10.66 -10.63
CA PHE A 79 5.61 -11.43 -10.51
C PHE A 79 5.35 -12.86 -10.04
N SER A 80 4.45 -13.05 -9.07
CA SER A 80 4.00 -14.37 -8.58
C SER A 80 3.47 -15.24 -9.70
N LEU A 81 2.62 -14.68 -10.57
CA LEU A 81 2.04 -15.38 -11.71
C LEU A 81 3.14 -15.77 -12.72
N ILE A 82 4.02 -14.83 -13.09
CA ILE A 82 5.13 -15.09 -14.01
C ILE A 82 6.04 -16.18 -13.47
N ALA A 83 6.42 -16.10 -12.19
CA ALA A 83 7.27 -17.09 -11.52
C ALA A 83 6.68 -18.51 -11.59
N CYS A 84 5.35 -18.60 -11.53
CA CYS A 84 4.62 -19.86 -11.66
C CYS A 84 4.67 -20.41 -13.09
N PHE A 85 4.40 -19.57 -14.10
CA PHE A 85 4.40 -20.01 -15.51
C PHE A 85 5.78 -20.45 -16.02
N ILE A 86 6.86 -19.88 -15.50
CA ILE A 86 8.23 -20.22 -15.92
C ILE A 86 8.88 -21.30 -15.04
N ASN A 87 8.15 -21.90 -14.10
CA ASN A 87 8.68 -22.85 -13.11
C ASN A 87 9.95 -22.34 -12.43
N MET A 88 9.90 -21.09 -11.96
CA MET A 88 11.07 -20.42 -11.42
C MET A 88 11.58 -21.13 -10.16
N ASN A 89 12.90 -21.25 -10.02
CA ASN A 89 13.50 -21.79 -8.81
C ASN A 89 13.12 -20.93 -7.59
N VAL A 90 12.73 -21.59 -6.50
CA VAL A 90 12.32 -20.98 -5.23
C VAL A 90 13.32 -19.95 -4.71
N LYS A 91 14.62 -20.20 -4.83
CA LYS A 91 15.66 -19.25 -4.37
C LYS A 91 15.54 -17.91 -5.08
N TRP A 92 15.34 -17.93 -6.40
CA TRP A 92 15.16 -16.71 -7.20
C TRP A 92 13.82 -16.03 -6.90
N ALA A 93 12.76 -16.80 -6.65
CA ALA A 93 11.47 -16.27 -6.21
C ALA A 93 11.59 -15.46 -4.91
N ILE A 94 12.30 -16.00 -3.92
CA ILE A 94 12.54 -15.31 -2.64
C ILE A 94 13.36 -14.04 -2.86
N ILE A 95 14.49 -14.14 -3.58
CA ILE A 95 15.39 -13.00 -3.81
C ILE A 95 14.63 -11.84 -4.45
N ILE A 96 13.84 -12.11 -5.50
CA ILE A 96 13.13 -11.05 -6.22
C ILE A 96 12.03 -10.41 -5.34
N HIS A 97 11.27 -11.20 -4.59
CA HIS A 97 10.28 -10.64 -3.66
C HIS A 97 10.92 -9.78 -2.57
N ILE A 98 12.10 -10.16 -2.05
CA ILE A 98 12.85 -9.34 -1.09
C ILE A 98 13.30 -8.02 -1.73
N VAL A 99 13.80 -8.05 -2.97
CA VAL A 99 14.21 -6.84 -3.69
C VAL A 99 13.02 -5.91 -3.92
N ILE A 100 11.88 -6.44 -4.39
CA ILE A 100 10.65 -5.67 -4.57
C ILE A 100 10.24 -5.03 -3.23
N LEU A 101 10.14 -5.83 -2.17
CA LEU A 101 9.77 -5.35 -0.84
C LEU A 101 10.71 -4.23 -0.37
N THR A 102 12.02 -4.37 -0.57
CA THR A 102 13.03 -3.37 -0.16
C THR A 102 12.82 -2.05 -0.89
N VAL A 103 12.59 -2.06 -2.20
CA VAL A 103 12.32 -0.85 -2.98
C VAL A 103 11.06 -0.14 -2.47
N PHE A 104 10.01 -0.90 -2.15
CA PHE A 104 8.77 -0.33 -1.62
C PHE A 104 8.93 0.23 -0.22
N VAL A 105 9.69 -0.43 0.66
CA VAL A 105 10.02 0.09 1.99
C VAL A 105 10.76 1.42 1.89
N ILE A 106 11.75 1.55 1.00
CA ILE A 106 12.48 2.80 0.78
C ILE A 106 11.55 3.91 0.28
N ARG A 107 10.66 3.60 -0.68
CA ARG A 107 9.67 4.58 -1.14
C ARG A 107 8.71 4.99 -0.04
N PHE A 108 8.29 4.04 0.79
CA PHE A 108 7.37 4.30 1.89
C PHE A 108 7.98 5.24 2.93
N THR A 109 9.22 5.01 3.34
CA THR A 109 9.93 5.89 4.28
C THR A 109 10.15 7.28 3.70
N ALA A 110 10.50 7.38 2.40
CA ALA A 110 10.63 8.68 1.72
C ALA A 110 9.31 9.47 1.67
N LEU A 111 8.18 8.80 1.41
CA LEU A 111 6.85 9.43 1.43
C LEU A 111 6.48 9.96 2.81
N ILE A 112 6.80 9.21 3.88
CA ILE A 112 6.58 9.66 5.27
C ILE A 112 7.46 10.88 5.58
N ALA A 113 8.76 10.81 5.29
CA ALA A 113 9.68 11.92 5.53
C ALA A 113 9.28 13.19 4.77
N GLY A 114 8.91 13.06 3.50
CA GLY A 114 8.40 14.16 2.69
C GLY A 114 7.09 14.75 3.24
N SER A 115 6.19 13.88 3.73
CA SER A 115 4.95 14.29 4.38
C SER A 115 5.21 15.14 5.63
N GLU A 116 6.10 14.69 6.52
CA GLU A 116 6.47 15.44 7.72
C GLU A 116 7.11 16.79 7.40
N TYR A 117 7.96 16.83 6.36
CA TYR A 117 8.59 18.06 5.90
C TYR A 117 7.57 19.09 5.39
N ILE A 118 6.60 18.65 4.56
CA ILE A 118 5.54 19.52 4.05
C ILE A 118 4.66 20.02 5.20
N ALA A 119 4.30 19.16 6.16
CA ALA A 119 3.50 19.56 7.31
C ALA A 119 4.21 20.65 8.14
N LYS A 120 5.53 20.50 8.38
CA LYS A 120 6.34 21.52 9.07
C LYS A 120 6.38 22.84 8.30
N LEU A 121 6.49 22.80 6.97
CA LEU A 121 6.47 24.00 6.13
C LEU A 121 5.11 24.72 6.14
N ASP A 122 4.00 23.98 6.14
CA ASP A 122 2.65 24.56 6.15
C ASP A 122 2.35 25.28 7.48
N ILE A 123 2.80 24.70 8.60
CA ILE A 123 2.76 25.34 9.93
C ILE A 123 3.64 26.59 9.94
N LYS A 124 4.88 26.51 9.44
CA LYS A 124 5.84 27.62 9.43
C LYS A 124 5.36 28.81 8.57
N ASN A 125 4.69 28.54 7.45
CA ASN A 125 4.25 29.58 6.52
C ASN A 125 2.84 30.11 6.80
N ASN A 126 2.13 29.63 7.83
CA ASN A 126 0.77 30.07 8.19
C ASN A 126 -0.24 30.03 7.02
N LYS A 127 0.08 29.32 5.92
CA LYS A 127 -0.69 29.31 4.67
C LYS A 127 -2.08 28.74 4.88
N ARG A 128 -2.22 27.82 5.84
CA ARG A 128 -3.51 27.27 6.27
C ARG A 128 -4.46 28.35 6.83
N LYS A 129 -3.96 29.27 7.66
CA LYS A 129 -4.77 30.42 8.15
C LYS A 129 -5.15 31.37 7.03
N VAL A 130 -4.20 31.68 6.13
CA VAL A 130 -4.46 32.54 4.96
C VAL A 130 -5.49 31.93 4.01
N PHE A 131 -5.44 30.60 3.80
CA PHE A 131 -6.41 29.88 2.99
C PHE A 131 -7.80 29.79 3.65
N GLU A 132 -7.87 29.54 4.96
CA GLU A 132 -9.13 29.52 5.71
C GLU A 132 -9.79 30.91 5.79
N ASP A 133 -9.01 31.97 5.99
CA ASP A 133 -9.53 33.34 5.96
C ASP A 133 -9.93 33.77 4.54
N GLY A 134 -9.21 33.32 3.51
CA GLY A 134 -9.63 33.49 2.11
C GLY A 134 -10.98 32.82 1.86
N LYS A 135 -11.19 31.59 2.35
CA LYS A 135 -12.44 30.81 2.20
C LYS A 135 -13.69 31.51 2.74
N LYS A 136 -13.57 32.29 3.81
CA LYS A 136 -14.70 33.06 4.37
C LYS A 136 -15.28 34.09 3.39
N ASN A 137 -14.51 34.51 2.39
CA ASN A 137 -14.95 35.47 1.37
C ASN A 137 -15.42 34.83 0.06
N TYR A 138 -15.25 33.52 -0.16
CA TYR A 138 -15.69 32.87 -1.42
C TYR A 138 -17.18 32.54 -1.46
N TRP A 139 -17.87 32.59 -0.32
CA TRP A 139 -19.31 32.27 -0.18
C TRP A 139 -20.14 33.45 0.32
N LYS A 140 -19.61 34.67 0.23
CA LYS A 140 -20.38 35.92 0.31
C LYS A 140 -20.68 36.39 -1.10
#